data_AF-A0A511HD01-F1
#
_entry.id   AF-A0A511HD01-F1
#
_cell.length_a   1.000
_cell.length_b   1.000
_cell.length_c   1.000
_cell.angle_alpha   90.00
_cell.angle_beta   90.00
_cell.angle_gamma   90.00
#
_symmetry.space_group_name_H-M   'P 1'
#
loop_
_entity.id
_entity.type
_entity.pdbx_description
1 polymer ?
#
loop_
_entity_poly.entity_id
_entity_poly.type
_entity_poly.pdbx_seq_one_letter_code
_entity_poly.pdbx_strand_id
1 'polypeptide(L)'
;MAGTTKTEKIRQKELSQPDSFQKVGTEASDWLAQRQKIIGLAAGVLILGGVGVAIASEVSKRGEEKASQALGQALTVLDRPVEGVEPAQPGDTEPPFKSVKERDEAVVKSLGEFRQQHGGTPAAVTAALAEGKAQFRLGNYAAAQTAFGEYLKGAAQNDPLRAEAFEGQGYALEADGKYEDAIKAFEQMGAAGGPFLVGMGDYHKARMLILLGKKEEAAQVLSKLTTAQPNTAAARQAGERLAVLASEGVKVPAPEAPAAAPVPDAG
;
A
#
# COMPACT_ATOMS: atom_id res chain seq x y z
N MET A 1 -66.87 23.48 55.23
CA MET A 1 -65.68 24.30 55.55
C MET A 1 -64.46 23.40 55.54
N ALA A 2 -63.37 23.84 54.90
CA ALA A 2 -62.08 23.18 54.71
C ALA A 2 -62.02 22.10 53.60
N GLY A 3 -61.33 22.41 52.49
CA GLY A 3 -61.05 21.41 51.45
C GLY A 3 -60.33 21.88 50.17
N THR A 4 -60.20 23.18 49.88
CA THR A 4 -59.64 23.62 48.58
C THR A 4 -58.45 24.59 48.64
N THR A 5 -57.99 25.02 49.81
CA THR A 5 -57.00 26.10 49.91
C THR A 5 -55.53 25.68 49.79
N LYS A 6 -55.21 24.37 49.81
CA LYS A 6 -53.82 23.89 49.77
C LYS A 6 -53.34 23.54 48.35
N THR A 7 -54.22 22.98 47.51
CA THR A 7 -53.89 22.52 46.14
C THR A 7 -53.79 23.65 45.12
N GLU A 8 -54.42 24.80 45.38
CA GLU A 8 -54.31 26.01 44.56
C GLU A 8 -53.01 26.78 44.84
N LYS A 9 -52.62 26.87 46.12
CA LYS A 9 -51.38 27.55 46.53
C LYS A 9 -50.10 26.83 46.09
N ILE A 10 -50.12 25.50 45.93
CA ILE A 10 -48.97 24.74 45.43
C ILE A 10 -48.80 24.98 43.92
N ARG A 11 -49.89 24.92 43.14
CA ARG A 11 -49.89 25.21 41.70
C ARG A 11 -49.48 26.65 41.36
N GLN A 12 -49.95 27.62 42.13
CA GLN A 12 -49.62 29.03 41.87
C GLN A 12 -48.14 29.35 42.19
N LYS A 13 -47.53 28.63 43.14
CA LYS A 13 -46.13 28.84 43.54
C LYS A 13 -45.11 28.17 42.60
N GLU A 14 -45.50 27.10 41.92
CA GLU A 14 -44.68 26.46 40.87
C GLU A 14 -44.73 27.20 39.53
N LEU A 15 -45.83 27.91 39.24
CA LEU A 15 -45.98 28.80 38.07
C LEU A 15 -45.34 30.20 38.24
N SER A 16 -44.75 30.50 39.40
CA SER A 16 -44.22 31.83 39.76
C SER A 16 -42.70 31.86 40.03
N GLN A 17 -41.97 30.84 39.61
CA GLN A 17 -40.51 30.95 39.51
C GLN A 17 -40.19 31.35 38.07
N PRO A 18 -39.22 32.27 37.83
CA PRO A 18 -38.73 32.48 36.48
C PRO A 18 -38.32 31.10 35.96
N ASP A 19 -38.94 30.68 34.86
CA ASP A 19 -38.69 29.41 34.19
C ASP A 19 -37.20 29.11 34.28
N SER A 20 -36.83 27.92 34.75
CA SER A 20 -35.43 27.49 34.78
C SER A 20 -34.72 27.75 33.44
N PHE A 21 -35.48 27.72 32.34
CA PHE A 21 -35.07 28.12 31.00
C PHE A 21 -34.71 29.61 30.83
N GLN A 22 -35.45 30.53 31.45
CA GLN A 22 -35.18 31.96 31.39
C GLN A 22 -33.90 32.33 32.15
N LYS A 23 -33.67 31.74 33.33
CA LYS A 23 -32.43 31.97 34.11
C LYS A 23 -31.21 31.44 33.39
N VAL A 24 -31.29 30.21 32.88
CA VAL A 24 -30.22 29.62 32.06
C VAL A 24 -29.98 30.45 30.80
N GLY A 25 -31.03 31.00 30.19
CA GLY A 25 -30.93 31.91 29.05
C GLY A 25 -30.22 33.22 29.37
N THR A 26 -30.58 33.88 30.49
CA THR A 26 -29.96 35.15 30.91
C THR A 26 -28.52 34.98 31.38
N GLU A 27 -28.22 33.90 32.12
CA GLU A 27 -26.86 33.57 32.54
C GLU A 27 -25.98 33.22 31.33
N ALA A 28 -26.53 32.51 30.35
CA ALA A 28 -25.84 32.23 29.10
C ALA A 28 -25.59 33.52 28.28
N SER A 29 -26.55 34.45 28.21
CA SER A 29 -26.38 35.70 27.48
C SER A 29 -25.34 36.62 28.12
N ASP A 30 -25.34 36.73 29.45
CA ASP A 30 -24.36 37.54 30.18
C ASP A 30 -22.95 36.94 30.08
N TRP A 31 -22.83 35.61 30.16
CA TRP A 31 -21.58 34.90 29.91
C TRP A 31 -21.05 35.14 28.49
N LEU A 32 -21.93 35.08 27.48
CA LEU A 32 -21.58 35.33 26.09
C LEU A 32 -21.12 36.78 25.89
N ALA A 33 -21.86 37.74 26.45
CA ALA A 33 -21.54 39.17 26.36
C ALA A 33 -20.21 39.51 27.06
N GLN A 34 -19.93 38.88 28.20
CA GLN A 34 -18.68 39.06 28.94
C GLN A 34 -17.47 38.43 28.22
N ARG A 35 -17.69 37.34 27.46
CA ARG A 35 -16.63 36.61 26.74
C ARG A 35 -16.61 36.83 25.22
N GLN A 36 -17.47 37.67 24.68
CA GLN A 36 -17.66 37.87 23.23
C GLN A 36 -16.36 38.19 22.48
N LYS A 37 -15.43 38.94 23.09
CA LYS A 37 -14.13 39.25 22.48
C LYS A 37 -13.23 38.00 22.35
N ILE A 38 -13.23 37.14 23.38
CA ILE A 38 -12.45 35.89 23.37
C ILE A 38 -13.08 34.89 22.42
N ILE A 39 -14.42 34.79 22.41
CA ILE A 39 -15.17 33.93 21.49
C ILE A 39 -14.96 34.39 20.05
N GLY A 40 -15.02 35.70 19.78
CA GLY A 40 -14.76 36.27 18.46
C GLY A 40 -13.31 36.03 17.99
N LEU A 41 -12.33 36.15 18.88
CA LEU A 41 -10.94 35.85 18.57
C LEU A 41 -10.73 34.35 18.29
N ALA A 42 -11.32 33.47 19.11
CA ALA A 42 -11.27 32.03 18.89
C ALA A 42 -11.96 31.62 17.57
N ALA A 43 -13.12 32.20 17.27
CA ALA A 43 -13.83 31.98 16.01
C ALA A 43 -13.01 32.50 14.80
N GLY A 44 -12.36 33.66 14.94
CA GLY A 44 -11.47 34.20 13.91
C GLY A 44 -10.27 33.29 13.62
N VAL A 45 -9.63 32.75 14.66
CA VAL A 45 -8.53 31.77 14.51
C VAL A 45 -9.02 30.50 13.83
N LEU A 46 -10.19 29.98 14.19
CA LEU A 46 -10.76 28.79 13.55
C LEU A 46 -11.09 29.02 12.07
N ILE A 47 -11.67 30.18 11.72
CA ILE A 47 -11.97 30.53 10.33
C ILE A 47 -10.68 30.67 9.52
N LEU A 48 -9.68 31.40 10.03
CA LEU A 48 -8.40 31.56 9.34
C LEU A 48 -7.67 30.22 9.17
N GLY A 49 -7.71 29.36 10.19
CA GLY A 49 -7.20 27.99 10.10
C GLY A 49 -7.92 27.19 9.01
N GLY A 50 -9.26 27.23 8.99
CA GLY A 50 -10.07 26.54 7.97
C GLY A 50 -9.81 27.04 6.55
N VAL A 51 -9.72 28.36 6.35
CA VAL A 51 -9.38 28.96 5.05
C VAL A 51 -7.96 28.60 4.63
N GLY A 52 -7.00 28.61 5.56
CA GLY A 52 -5.63 28.18 5.31
C GLY A 52 -5.56 26.72 4.85
N VAL A 53 -6.28 25.82 5.52
CA VAL A 53 -6.40 24.41 5.12
C VAL A 53 -7.06 24.27 3.75
N ALA A 54 -8.13 25.01 3.48
CA ALA A 54 -8.82 24.97 2.19
C ALA A 54 -7.89 25.39 1.03
N ILE A 55 -7.18 26.52 1.18
CA ILE A 55 -6.21 27.00 0.18
C ILE A 55 -5.09 25.99 -0.01
N ALA A 56 -4.51 25.47 1.08
CA ALA A 56 -3.46 24.46 1.01
C ALA A 56 -3.95 23.19 0.29
N SER A 57 -5.18 22.75 0.56
CA SER A 57 -5.79 21.58 -0.10
C SER A 57 -5.98 21.79 -1.59
N GLU A 58 -6.42 22.98 -2.01
CA GLU A 58 -6.66 23.30 -3.42
C GLU A 58 -5.35 23.41 -4.21
N VAL A 59 -4.32 24.03 -3.61
CA VAL A 59 -2.97 24.10 -4.19
C VAL A 59 -2.36 22.70 -4.31
N SER A 60 -2.52 21.86 -3.29
CA SER A 60 -2.05 20.46 -3.30
C SER A 60 -2.72 19.67 -4.42
N LYS A 61 -4.05 19.76 -4.58
CA LYS A 61 -4.80 19.05 -5.63
C LYS A 61 -4.35 19.47 -7.03
N ARG A 62 -4.21 20.77 -7.28
CA ARG A 62 -3.72 21.28 -8.57
C ARG A 62 -2.27 20.86 -8.85
N GLY A 63 -1.43 20.80 -7.81
CA GLY A 63 -0.08 20.29 -7.90
C GLY A 63 -0.06 18.81 -8.28
N GLU A 64 -0.91 18.01 -7.64
CA GLU A 64 -1.08 16.57 -7.90
C GLU A 64 -1.60 16.28 -9.30
N GLU A 65 -2.60 17.04 -9.79
CA GLU A 65 -3.13 16.89 -11.15
C GLU A 65 -2.03 17.16 -12.19
N LYS A 66 -1.26 18.25 -12.02
CA LYS A 66 -0.12 18.56 -12.90
C LYS A 66 0.97 17.49 -12.84
N ALA A 67 1.32 17.00 -11.64
CA ALA A 67 2.30 15.94 -11.48
C ALA A 67 1.81 14.63 -12.13
N SER A 68 0.52 14.33 -12.07
CA SER A 68 -0.07 13.15 -12.72
C SER A 68 -0.03 13.25 -14.24
N GLN A 69 -0.33 14.43 -14.80
CA GLN A 69 -0.19 14.68 -16.25
C GLN A 69 1.27 14.57 -16.70
N ALA A 70 2.20 15.16 -15.93
CA ALA A 70 3.63 15.07 -16.21
C ALA A 70 4.16 13.63 -16.09
N LEU A 71 3.64 12.84 -15.13
CA LEU A 71 3.94 11.40 -15.05
C LEU A 71 3.47 10.67 -16.31
N GLY A 72 2.24 10.95 -16.76
CA GLY A 72 1.73 10.38 -18.00
C GLY A 72 2.65 10.65 -19.19
N GLN A 73 3.18 11.87 -19.31
CA GLN A 73 4.17 12.21 -20.34
C GLN A 73 5.50 11.46 -20.14
N ALA A 74 6.01 11.40 -18.91
CA ALA A 74 7.27 10.72 -18.59
C ALA A 74 7.22 9.20 -18.87
N LEU A 75 6.04 8.59 -18.72
CA LEU A 75 5.81 7.16 -18.95
C LEU A 75 5.68 6.79 -20.44
N THR A 76 5.45 7.74 -21.35
CA THR A 76 5.35 7.45 -22.81
C THR A 76 6.60 6.77 -23.38
N VAL A 77 7.75 6.91 -22.71
CA VAL A 77 8.98 6.17 -23.04
C VAL A 77 8.78 4.65 -23.01
N LEU A 78 7.86 4.14 -22.19
CA LEU A 78 7.53 2.71 -22.14
C LEU A 78 6.77 2.22 -23.37
N ASP A 79 6.00 3.10 -24.01
CA ASP A 79 5.16 2.76 -25.17
C ASP A 79 5.97 2.70 -26.47
N ARG A 80 7.15 3.32 -26.48
CA ARG A 80 8.01 3.35 -27.66
C ARG A 80 8.58 1.95 -27.94
N PRO A 81 8.38 1.40 -29.16
CA PRO A 81 8.67 0.01 -29.47
C PRO A 81 10.17 -0.28 -29.49
N VAL A 82 10.53 -1.55 -29.30
CA VAL A 82 11.89 -2.06 -29.50
C VAL A 82 12.00 -2.76 -30.85
N GLU A 83 13.00 -2.36 -31.65
CA GLU A 83 13.27 -2.92 -32.98
C GLU A 83 13.43 -4.44 -32.93
N GLY A 84 12.67 -5.14 -33.79
CA GLY A 84 12.70 -6.61 -33.89
C GLY A 84 11.98 -7.35 -32.76
N VAL A 85 11.44 -6.65 -31.76
CA VAL A 85 10.66 -7.23 -30.65
C VAL A 85 9.19 -6.85 -30.78
N GLU A 86 8.92 -5.56 -30.98
CA GLU A 86 7.58 -4.98 -31.05
C GLU A 86 7.41 -4.25 -32.39
N PRO A 87 6.28 -4.44 -33.10
CA PRO A 87 6.01 -3.70 -34.33
C PRO A 87 5.71 -2.24 -33.98
N ALA A 88 6.22 -1.31 -34.82
CA ALA A 88 5.82 0.09 -34.74
C ALA A 88 4.31 0.24 -35.02
N GLN A 89 3.64 1.10 -34.26
CA GLN A 89 2.22 1.34 -34.37
C GLN A 89 1.90 2.58 -35.22
N PRO A 90 0.74 2.61 -35.90
CA PRO A 90 0.26 3.81 -36.56
C PRO A 90 0.11 4.96 -35.55
N GLY A 91 0.92 6.01 -35.69
CA GLY A 91 0.95 7.15 -34.77
C GLY A 91 2.27 7.33 -34.02
N ASP A 92 3.19 6.39 -34.11
CA ASP A 92 4.54 6.54 -33.55
C ASP A 92 5.27 7.72 -34.21
N THR A 93 5.74 8.65 -33.38
CA THR A 93 6.44 9.86 -33.83
C THR A 93 7.96 9.76 -33.70
N GLU A 94 8.44 8.81 -32.90
CA GLU A 94 9.87 8.55 -32.68
C GLU A 94 10.27 7.18 -33.27
N PRO A 95 11.51 7.03 -33.78
CA PRO A 95 11.99 5.74 -34.25
C PRO A 95 12.06 4.73 -33.09
N PRO A 96 11.90 3.41 -33.29
CA PRO A 96 12.03 2.41 -32.22
C PRO A 96 13.36 2.50 -31.45
N PHE A 97 13.40 1.97 -30.23
CA PHE A 97 14.65 1.69 -29.53
C PHE A 97 15.40 0.55 -30.20
N LYS A 98 16.74 0.58 -30.21
CA LYS A 98 17.57 -0.48 -30.80
C LYS A 98 17.61 -1.73 -29.94
N SER A 99 17.28 -1.59 -28.64
CA SER A 99 17.28 -2.71 -27.70
C SER A 99 16.42 -2.44 -26.48
N VAL A 100 16.05 -3.50 -25.77
CA VAL A 100 15.36 -3.41 -24.46
C VAL A 100 16.21 -2.63 -23.45
N LYS A 101 17.53 -2.81 -23.49
CA LYS A 101 18.47 -2.08 -22.62
C LYS A 101 18.38 -0.57 -22.84
N GLU A 102 18.38 -0.12 -24.11
CA GLU A 102 18.27 1.30 -24.44
C GLU A 102 16.93 1.89 -23.95
N ARG A 103 15.83 1.14 -24.09
CA ARG A 103 14.53 1.54 -23.53
C ARG A 103 14.61 1.68 -22.01
N ASP A 104 15.19 0.71 -21.32
CA ASP A 104 15.29 0.73 -19.85
C ASP A 104 16.17 1.89 -19.34
N GLU A 105 17.27 2.21 -20.04
CA GLU A 105 18.10 3.40 -19.76
C GLU A 105 17.30 4.70 -19.93
N ALA A 106 16.48 4.79 -20.99
CA ALA A 106 15.60 5.94 -21.23
C ALA A 106 14.50 6.05 -20.16
N VAL A 107 13.91 4.94 -19.72
CA VAL A 107 12.91 4.90 -18.63
C VAL A 107 13.52 5.40 -17.33
N VAL A 108 14.69 4.89 -16.96
CA VAL A 108 15.41 5.33 -15.76
C VAL A 108 15.69 6.83 -15.81
N LYS A 109 16.16 7.34 -16.94
CA LYS A 109 16.41 8.78 -17.10
C LYS A 109 15.13 9.60 -16.97
N SER A 110 14.11 9.27 -17.74
CA SER A 110 12.82 10.00 -17.77
C SER A 110 12.16 10.03 -16.39
N LEU A 111 12.04 8.87 -15.75
CA LEU A 111 11.39 8.77 -14.44
C LEU A 111 12.25 9.33 -13.31
N GLY A 112 13.58 9.19 -13.38
CA GLY A 112 14.49 9.81 -12.43
C GLY A 112 14.41 11.34 -12.45
N GLU A 113 14.44 11.94 -13.64
CA GLU A 113 14.26 13.39 -13.82
C GLU A 113 12.88 13.86 -13.33
N PHE A 114 11.82 13.13 -13.70
CA PHE A 114 10.46 13.39 -13.22
C PHE A 114 10.38 13.37 -11.69
N ARG A 115 10.93 12.33 -11.04
CA ARG A 115 10.87 12.19 -9.58
C ARG A 115 11.69 13.25 -8.85
N GLN A 116 12.80 13.70 -9.42
CA GLN A 116 13.55 14.84 -8.88
C GLN A 116 12.73 16.14 -8.91
N GLN A 117 11.94 16.36 -9.97
CA GLN A 117 11.12 17.57 -10.13
C GLN A 117 9.81 17.52 -9.32
N HIS A 118 9.24 16.32 -9.16
CA HIS A 118 7.92 16.11 -8.55
C HIS A 118 7.98 15.36 -7.21
N GLY A 119 9.13 15.40 -6.54
CA GLY A 119 9.35 14.73 -5.26
C GLY A 119 8.28 15.05 -4.22
N GLY A 120 7.89 14.03 -3.43
CA GLY A 120 6.86 14.16 -2.41
C GLY A 120 5.41 14.09 -2.91
N THR A 121 5.19 13.96 -4.23
CA THR A 121 3.86 13.73 -4.80
C THR A 121 3.54 12.23 -4.91
N PRO A 122 2.26 11.84 -4.89
CA PRO A 122 1.86 10.45 -5.18
C PRO A 122 2.36 9.99 -6.55
N ALA A 123 2.36 10.87 -7.56
CA ALA A 123 2.87 10.55 -8.89
C ALA A 123 4.38 10.17 -8.87
N ALA A 124 5.20 10.87 -8.09
CA ALA A 124 6.61 10.51 -7.92
C ALA A 124 6.82 9.20 -7.15
N VAL A 125 5.89 8.85 -6.25
CA VAL A 125 5.84 7.52 -5.62
C VAL A 125 5.55 6.47 -6.69
N THR A 126 4.49 6.63 -7.48
CA THR A 126 4.12 5.70 -8.57
C THR A 126 5.25 5.51 -9.58
N ALA A 127 5.94 6.58 -9.97
CA ALA A 127 7.08 6.51 -10.89
C ALA A 127 8.22 5.62 -10.37
N ALA A 128 8.43 5.58 -9.05
CA ALA A 128 9.50 4.79 -8.44
C ALA A 128 9.36 3.28 -8.72
N LEU A 129 8.13 2.76 -8.86
CA LEU A 129 7.90 1.35 -9.18
C LEU A 129 8.43 1.01 -10.59
N ALA A 130 8.04 1.80 -11.59
CA ALA A 130 8.46 1.58 -12.98
C ALA A 130 9.97 1.80 -13.15
N GLU A 131 10.53 2.82 -12.48
CA GLU A 131 11.98 3.04 -12.44
C GLU A 131 12.70 1.85 -11.81
N GLY A 132 12.22 1.34 -10.66
CA GLY A 132 12.81 0.18 -9.98
C GLY A 132 12.85 -1.07 -10.86
N LYS A 133 11.78 -1.33 -11.61
CA LYS A 133 11.73 -2.44 -12.59
C LYS A 133 12.75 -2.27 -13.71
N ALA A 134 12.94 -1.06 -14.23
CA ALA A 134 13.94 -0.78 -15.26
C ALA A 134 15.37 -0.91 -14.70
N GLN A 135 15.63 -0.36 -13.50
CA GLN A 135 16.92 -0.50 -12.81
C GLN A 135 17.28 -1.98 -12.59
N PHE A 136 16.30 -2.80 -12.20
CA PHE A 136 16.50 -4.24 -12.03
C PHE A 136 16.92 -4.92 -13.34
N ARG A 137 16.21 -4.64 -14.45
CA ARG A 137 16.56 -5.19 -15.78
C ARG A 137 17.94 -4.75 -16.28
N LEU A 138 18.39 -3.56 -15.88
CA LEU A 138 19.74 -3.06 -16.17
C LEU A 138 20.83 -3.68 -15.29
N GLY A 139 20.46 -4.48 -14.27
CA GLY A 139 21.39 -5.06 -13.30
C GLY A 139 21.80 -4.08 -12.18
N ASN A 140 21.16 -2.92 -12.10
CA ASN A 140 21.43 -1.91 -11.07
C ASN A 140 20.66 -2.25 -9.78
N TYR A 141 20.96 -3.38 -9.17
CA TYR A 141 20.16 -3.96 -8.08
C TYR A 141 20.02 -3.05 -6.86
N ALA A 142 21.08 -2.31 -6.48
CA ALA A 142 21.01 -1.35 -5.39
C ALA A 142 20.01 -0.21 -5.68
N ALA A 143 20.04 0.35 -6.89
CA ALA A 143 19.10 1.41 -7.30
C ALA A 143 17.66 0.87 -7.38
N ALA A 144 17.48 -0.36 -7.86
CA ALA A 144 16.19 -1.03 -7.87
C ALA A 144 15.63 -1.20 -6.45
N GLN A 145 16.45 -1.70 -5.50
CA GLN A 145 16.07 -1.83 -4.09
C GLN A 145 15.64 -0.47 -3.50
N THR A 146 16.37 0.61 -3.79
CA THR A 146 15.99 1.97 -3.35
C THR A 146 14.63 2.38 -3.91
N ALA A 147 14.42 2.26 -5.22
CA ALA A 147 13.18 2.68 -5.88
C ALA A 147 11.96 1.88 -5.40
N PHE A 148 12.07 0.55 -5.25
CA PHE A 148 11.01 -0.27 -4.67
C PHE A 148 10.72 0.11 -3.21
N GLY A 149 11.76 0.37 -2.41
CA GLY A 149 11.59 0.81 -1.02
C GLY A 149 10.90 2.16 -0.90
N GLU A 150 11.19 3.10 -1.80
CA GLU A 150 10.51 4.40 -1.88
C GLU A 150 9.05 4.25 -2.26
N TYR A 151 8.73 3.38 -3.22
CA TYR A 151 7.34 3.02 -3.55
C TYR A 151 6.61 2.47 -2.31
N LEU A 152 7.18 1.45 -1.67
CA LEU A 152 6.57 0.77 -0.52
C LEU A 152 6.36 1.67 0.70
N LYS A 153 7.21 2.69 0.87
CA LYS A 153 7.09 3.70 1.91
C LYS A 153 6.01 4.74 1.60
N GLY A 154 5.85 5.11 0.33
CA GLY A 154 4.91 6.15 -0.11
C GLY A 154 3.50 5.64 -0.45
N ALA A 155 3.38 4.38 -0.89
CA ALA A 155 2.12 3.79 -1.31
C ALA A 155 1.20 3.47 -0.12
N ALA A 156 -0.11 3.64 -0.32
CA ALA A 156 -1.12 3.26 0.67
C ALA A 156 -1.03 1.76 1.00
N GLN A 157 -1.32 1.35 2.24
CA GLN A 157 -1.18 -0.06 2.67
C GLN A 157 -2.02 -1.06 1.85
N ASN A 158 -3.13 -0.60 1.29
CA ASN A 158 -4.03 -1.37 0.43
C ASN A 158 -3.79 -1.16 -1.06
N ASP A 159 -2.69 -0.51 -1.44
CA ASP A 159 -2.35 -0.30 -2.84
C ASP A 159 -2.08 -1.66 -3.52
N PRO A 160 -2.76 -1.94 -4.66
CA PRO A 160 -2.72 -3.26 -5.29
C PRO A 160 -1.34 -3.63 -5.86
N LEU A 161 -0.45 -2.65 -6.10
CA LEU A 161 0.88 -2.90 -6.65
C LEU A 161 1.94 -3.08 -5.56
N ARG A 162 1.58 -3.06 -4.27
CA ARG A 162 2.54 -3.37 -3.18
C ARG A 162 3.13 -4.76 -3.32
N ALA A 163 2.30 -5.75 -3.70
CA ALA A 163 2.79 -7.11 -3.91
C ALA A 163 3.85 -7.13 -5.01
N GLU A 164 3.61 -6.45 -6.13
CA GLU A 164 4.58 -6.31 -7.23
C GLU A 164 5.87 -5.60 -6.79
N ALA A 165 5.77 -4.54 -5.98
CA ALA A 165 6.92 -3.83 -5.46
C ALA A 165 7.76 -4.71 -4.51
N PHE A 166 7.12 -5.48 -3.64
CA PHE A 166 7.80 -6.46 -2.77
C PHE A 166 8.44 -7.59 -3.57
N GLU A 167 7.79 -8.07 -4.63
CA GLU A 167 8.35 -9.07 -5.54
C GLU A 167 9.62 -8.53 -6.21
N GLY A 168 9.55 -7.33 -6.80
CA GLY A 168 10.68 -6.67 -7.43
C GLY A 168 11.83 -6.42 -6.44
N GLN A 169 11.52 -6.00 -5.21
CA GLN A 169 12.51 -5.84 -4.15
C GLN A 169 13.15 -7.19 -3.78
N GLY A 170 12.36 -8.26 -3.68
CA GLY A 170 12.84 -9.62 -3.41
C GLY A 170 13.81 -10.11 -4.47
N TYR A 171 13.49 -9.93 -5.76
CA TYR A 171 14.41 -10.28 -6.84
C TYR A 171 15.68 -9.42 -6.86
N ALA A 172 15.57 -8.12 -6.59
CA ALA A 172 16.74 -7.25 -6.53
C ALA A 172 17.66 -7.59 -5.33
N LEU A 173 17.10 -8.04 -4.21
CA LEU A 173 17.85 -8.54 -3.05
C LEU A 173 18.49 -9.91 -3.34
N GLU A 174 17.76 -10.80 -4.00
CA GLU A 174 18.26 -12.11 -4.45
C GLU A 174 19.48 -11.94 -5.34
N ALA A 175 19.39 -11.06 -6.36
CA ALA A 175 20.48 -10.81 -7.29
C ALA A 175 21.72 -10.14 -6.65
N ASP A 176 21.51 -9.45 -5.54
CA ASP A 176 22.57 -8.81 -4.71
C ASP A 176 23.09 -9.75 -3.60
N GLY A 177 22.63 -11.01 -3.56
CA GLY A 177 23.05 -12.03 -2.59
C GLY A 177 22.52 -11.85 -1.17
N LYS A 178 21.57 -10.93 -0.95
CA LYS A 178 20.97 -10.63 0.36
C LYS A 178 19.76 -11.53 0.63
N TYR A 179 20.00 -12.82 0.74
CA TYR A 179 18.93 -13.83 0.74
C TYR A 179 17.98 -13.73 1.93
N GLU A 180 18.46 -13.41 3.14
CA GLU A 180 17.59 -13.23 4.31
C GLU A 180 16.63 -12.05 4.15
N ASP A 181 17.07 -10.96 3.53
CA ASP A 181 16.21 -9.81 3.26
C ASP A 181 15.27 -10.09 2.09
N ALA A 182 15.72 -10.85 1.08
CA ALA A 182 14.87 -11.31 -0.01
C ALA A 182 13.70 -12.18 0.53
N ILE A 183 13.96 -13.07 1.50
CA ILE A 183 12.90 -13.85 2.18
C ILE A 183 11.85 -12.92 2.77
N LYS A 184 12.26 -11.88 3.52
CA LYS A 184 11.32 -10.92 4.12
C LYS A 184 10.48 -10.23 3.06
N ALA A 185 11.09 -9.81 1.95
CA ALA A 185 10.37 -9.17 0.85
C ALA A 185 9.33 -10.12 0.23
N PHE A 186 9.66 -11.38 -0.03
CA PHE A 186 8.72 -12.36 -0.58
C PHE A 186 7.60 -12.75 0.40
N GLU A 187 7.86 -12.78 1.70
CA GLU A 187 6.82 -12.95 2.72
C GLU A 187 5.84 -11.76 2.72
N GLN A 188 6.36 -10.52 2.61
CA GLN A 188 5.53 -9.32 2.49
C GLN A 188 4.76 -9.26 1.17
N MET A 189 5.34 -9.75 0.06
CA MET A 189 4.64 -9.92 -1.22
C MET A 189 3.39 -10.80 -1.04
N GLY A 190 3.55 -11.96 -0.39
CA GLY A 190 2.43 -12.86 -0.11
C GLY A 190 1.34 -12.20 0.76
N ALA A 191 1.74 -11.48 1.81
CA ALA A 191 0.81 -10.78 2.69
C ALA A 191 0.04 -9.65 1.97
N ALA A 192 0.70 -8.88 1.12
CA ALA A 192 0.09 -7.79 0.36
C ALA A 192 -0.78 -8.29 -0.81
N GLY A 193 -0.43 -9.44 -1.39
CA GLY A 193 -1.10 -10.02 -2.56
C GLY A 193 -2.29 -10.93 -2.27
N GLY A 194 -2.56 -11.20 -1.00
CA GLY A 194 -3.64 -12.08 -0.55
C GLY A 194 -3.34 -13.58 -0.75
N PRO A 195 -4.32 -14.46 -0.44
CA PRO A 195 -4.11 -15.90 -0.32
C PRO A 195 -3.46 -16.58 -1.53
N PHE A 196 -3.73 -16.07 -2.73
CA PHE A 196 -3.16 -16.59 -3.97
C PHE A 196 -1.64 -16.39 -4.07
N LEU A 197 -1.12 -15.25 -3.57
CA LEU A 197 0.30 -14.92 -3.63
C LEU A 197 1.09 -15.42 -2.41
N VAL A 198 0.43 -15.79 -1.31
CA VAL A 198 1.07 -16.43 -0.16
C VAL A 198 1.86 -17.67 -0.58
N GLY A 199 1.27 -18.52 -1.44
CA GLY A 199 1.96 -19.71 -1.93
C GLY A 199 3.19 -19.41 -2.76
N MET A 200 3.14 -18.36 -3.59
CA MET A 200 4.31 -17.92 -4.36
C MET A 200 5.40 -17.34 -3.45
N GLY A 201 5.02 -16.61 -2.40
CA GLY A 201 5.95 -16.12 -1.37
C GLY A 201 6.68 -17.26 -0.66
N ASP A 202 5.96 -18.31 -0.25
CA ASP A 202 6.54 -19.51 0.36
C ASP A 202 7.50 -20.24 -0.60
N TYR A 203 7.15 -20.31 -1.88
CA TYR A 203 8.03 -20.87 -2.90
C TYR A 203 9.34 -20.07 -3.03
N HIS A 204 9.27 -18.74 -3.11
CA HIS A 204 10.47 -17.89 -3.18
C HIS A 204 11.30 -17.97 -1.89
N LYS A 205 10.65 -17.99 -0.72
CA LYS A 205 11.33 -18.24 0.55
C LYS A 205 12.14 -19.54 0.52
N ALA A 206 11.55 -20.62 0.04
CA ALA A 206 12.27 -21.88 -0.11
C ALA A 206 13.44 -21.81 -1.11
N ARG A 207 13.29 -21.09 -2.23
CA ARG A 207 14.42 -20.81 -3.16
C ARG A 207 15.59 -20.15 -2.41
N MET A 208 15.31 -19.15 -1.57
CA MET A 208 16.34 -18.43 -0.82
C MET A 208 16.97 -19.30 0.28
N LEU A 209 16.17 -20.11 0.99
CA LEU A 209 16.69 -21.07 1.97
C LEU A 209 17.68 -22.06 1.35
N ILE A 210 17.44 -22.50 0.11
CA ILE A 210 18.38 -23.37 -0.61
C ILE A 210 19.68 -22.65 -0.93
N LEU A 211 19.64 -21.38 -1.35
CA LEU A 211 20.83 -20.56 -1.60
C LEU A 211 21.62 -20.31 -0.30
N LEU A 212 20.95 -20.27 0.84
CA LEU A 212 21.55 -20.21 2.17
C LEU A 212 22.06 -21.57 2.70
N GLY A 213 21.94 -22.65 1.92
CA GLY A 213 22.35 -23.99 2.33
C GLY A 213 21.38 -24.70 3.29
N LYS A 214 20.25 -24.08 3.62
CA LYS A 214 19.21 -24.59 4.55
C LYS A 214 18.21 -25.49 3.82
N LYS A 215 18.71 -26.55 3.20
CA LYS A 215 17.91 -27.40 2.28
C LYS A 215 16.78 -28.15 2.98
N GLU A 216 16.98 -28.59 4.22
CA GLU A 216 15.97 -29.27 5.03
C GLU A 216 14.82 -28.32 5.39
N GLU A 217 15.12 -27.08 5.78
CA GLU A 217 14.12 -26.05 6.05
C GLU A 217 13.34 -25.71 4.77
N ALA A 218 14.03 -25.60 3.62
CA ALA A 218 13.39 -25.40 2.33
C ALA A 218 12.42 -26.54 1.99
N ALA A 219 12.84 -27.80 2.20
CA ALA A 219 11.98 -28.95 1.97
C ALA A 219 10.73 -28.95 2.85
N GLN A 220 10.82 -28.46 4.09
CA GLN A 220 9.65 -28.29 4.96
C GLN A 220 8.66 -27.25 4.42
N VAL A 221 9.15 -26.08 4.01
CA VAL A 221 8.31 -25.02 3.44
C VAL A 221 7.62 -25.51 2.16
N LEU A 222 8.36 -26.16 1.26
CA LEU A 222 7.81 -26.66 0.01
C LEU A 222 6.79 -27.80 0.23
N SER A 223 7.07 -28.73 1.14
CA SER A 223 6.15 -29.83 1.46
C SER A 223 4.83 -29.29 2.00
N LYS A 224 4.89 -28.36 2.95
CA LYS A 224 3.70 -27.66 3.48
C LYS A 224 2.92 -26.94 2.38
N LEU A 225 3.60 -26.25 1.48
CA LEU A 225 2.97 -25.55 0.36
C LEU A 225 2.19 -26.51 -0.56
N THR A 226 2.75 -27.69 -0.86
CA THR A 226 2.06 -28.70 -1.69
C THR A 226 0.78 -29.24 -1.07
N THR A 227 0.71 -29.32 0.26
CA THR A 227 -0.50 -29.72 1.01
C THR A 227 -1.49 -28.57 1.16
N ALA A 228 -1.02 -27.36 1.48
CA ALA A 228 -1.88 -26.25 1.88
C ALA A 228 -2.59 -25.58 0.69
N GLN A 229 -1.94 -25.54 -0.48
CA GLN A 229 -2.48 -24.91 -1.69
C GLN A 229 -2.38 -25.85 -2.89
N PRO A 230 -3.03 -27.03 -2.82
CA PRO A 230 -2.96 -27.99 -3.89
C PRO A 230 -3.58 -27.39 -5.15
N ASN A 231 -3.01 -27.69 -6.31
CA ASN A 231 -3.41 -27.16 -7.64
C ASN A 231 -3.02 -25.71 -7.97
N THR A 232 -2.15 -25.07 -7.18
CA THR A 232 -1.55 -23.78 -7.56
C THR A 232 -0.29 -23.95 -8.39
N ALA A 233 0.10 -22.91 -9.16
CA ALA A 233 1.38 -22.90 -9.87
C ALA A 233 2.56 -23.03 -8.89
N ALA A 234 2.49 -22.34 -7.75
CA ALA A 234 3.50 -22.41 -6.70
C ALA A 234 3.64 -23.83 -6.12
N ALA A 235 2.53 -24.54 -5.87
CA ALA A 235 2.57 -25.93 -5.41
C ALA A 235 3.19 -26.88 -6.45
N ARG A 236 2.95 -26.66 -7.75
CA ARG A 236 3.60 -27.45 -8.82
C ARG A 236 5.12 -27.25 -8.81
N GLN A 237 5.56 -25.99 -8.80
CA GLN A 237 6.98 -25.65 -8.73
C GLN A 237 7.62 -26.17 -7.44
N ALA A 238 6.87 -26.18 -6.33
CA ALA A 238 7.32 -26.74 -5.06
C ALA A 238 7.54 -28.25 -5.14
N GLY A 239 6.61 -29.00 -5.74
CA GLY A 239 6.74 -30.44 -5.97
C GLY A 239 7.95 -30.80 -6.84
N GLU A 240 8.16 -30.05 -7.93
CA GLU A 240 9.36 -30.19 -8.78
C GLU A 240 10.65 -29.95 -7.99
N ARG A 241 10.68 -28.89 -7.17
CA ARG A 241 11.86 -28.56 -6.37
C ARG A 241 12.12 -29.57 -5.25
N LEU A 242 11.08 -30.13 -4.64
CA LEU A 242 11.19 -31.21 -3.66
C LEU A 242 11.80 -32.48 -4.27
N ALA A 243 11.40 -32.84 -5.50
CA ALA A 243 11.98 -33.98 -6.20
C ALA A 243 13.49 -33.80 -6.43
N VAL A 244 13.92 -32.58 -6.80
CA VAL A 244 15.34 -32.25 -6.92
C VAL A 244 16.05 -32.38 -5.57
N LEU A 245 15.52 -31.80 -4.49
CA LEU A 245 16.11 -31.90 -3.16
C LEU A 245 16.23 -33.37 -2.69
N ALA A 246 15.21 -34.20 -2.94
CA ALA A 246 15.26 -35.63 -2.63
C ALA A 246 16.37 -36.35 -3.40
N SER A 247 16.57 -36.01 -4.69
CA SER A 247 17.66 -36.58 -5.50
C SER A 247 19.06 -36.16 -5.00
N GLU A 248 19.15 -35.01 -4.32
CA GLU A 248 20.36 -34.52 -3.65
C GLU A 248 20.56 -35.14 -2.25
N GLY A 249 19.70 -36.08 -1.84
CA GLY A 249 19.77 -36.76 -0.54
C GLY A 249 19.13 -36.00 0.62
N VAL A 250 18.44 -34.88 0.35
CA VAL A 250 17.73 -34.11 1.39
C VAL A 250 16.49 -34.89 1.83
N LYS A 251 16.31 -35.03 3.13
CA LYS A 251 15.13 -35.70 3.69
C LYS A 251 13.89 -34.83 3.47
N VAL A 252 13.03 -35.25 2.54
CA VAL A 252 11.74 -34.61 2.31
C VAL A 252 10.72 -35.06 3.37
N PRO A 253 10.06 -34.14 4.09
CA PRO A 253 8.99 -34.49 5.02
C PRO A 253 7.83 -35.14 4.28
N ALA A 254 7.20 -36.15 4.90
CA ALA A 254 5.95 -36.70 4.39
C ALA A 254 4.91 -35.57 4.23
N PRO A 255 4.08 -35.57 3.17
CA PRO A 255 3.04 -34.57 3.03
C PRO A 255 2.16 -34.56 4.28
N GLU A 256 1.99 -33.39 4.91
CA GLU A 256 1.02 -33.26 5.97
C GLU A 256 -0.36 -33.63 5.40
N ALA A 257 -1.16 -34.41 6.13
CA ALA A 257 -2.52 -34.73 5.68
C ALA A 257 -3.32 -33.42 5.57
N PRO A 258 -4.13 -33.24 4.51
CA PRO A 258 -4.97 -32.05 4.41
C PRO A 258 -5.83 -31.92 5.66
N ALA A 259 -5.84 -30.72 6.25
CA ALA A 259 -6.66 -30.45 7.44
C ALA A 259 -8.10 -30.90 7.15
N ALA A 260 -8.63 -31.79 7.99
CA ALA A 260 -9.99 -32.31 7.84
C ALA A 260 -10.95 -31.12 7.69
N ALA A 261 -11.75 -31.11 6.62
CA ALA A 261 -12.78 -30.11 6.44
C ALA A 261 -13.66 -30.07 7.71
N PRO A 262 -14.03 -28.88 8.23
CA PRO A 262 -14.94 -28.80 9.35
C PRO A 262 -16.22 -29.54 8.96
N VAL A 263 -16.55 -30.58 9.74
CA VAL A 263 -17.82 -31.28 9.61
C VAL A 263 -18.91 -30.23 9.84
N PRO A 264 -19.82 -29.98 8.89
CA PRO A 264 -20.92 -29.07 9.15
C PRO A 264 -21.73 -29.65 10.31
N ASP A 265 -21.86 -28.87 11.39
CA ASP A 265 -22.74 -29.19 12.50
C ASP A 265 -24.15 -29.36 11.92
N ALA A 266 -24.65 -30.60 11.93
CA ALA A 266 -26.04 -30.89 11.64
C ALA A 266 -26.86 -30.49 12.87
N GLY A 267 -27.15 -29.19 12.98
CA GLY A 267 -28.13 -28.61 13.90
C GLY A 267 -29.50 -28.52 13.25
#